data_AF-A0AAJ3RS21-F1
#
_entry.id   AF-A0AAJ3RS21-F1
#
_cell.length_a   1.000
_cell.length_b   1.000
_cell.length_c   1.000
_cell.angle_alpha   90.00
_cell.angle_beta   90.00
_cell.angle_gamma   90.00
#
_symmetry.space_group_name_H-M   'P 1'
#
loop_
_entity.id
_entity.type
_entity.pdbx_description
1 polymer ?
#
loop_
_entity_poly.entity_id
_entity_poly.type
_entity_poly.pdbx_seq_one_letter_code
_entity_poly.pdbx_strand_id
1 'polypeptide(L)'
;MELIVIAELLVVLAMIFIGARVGGIGLGIYGMIGVFVLVFGFGLKPGSVPIDVMMIIVAVITAAAALQASGGLEYLVGIAAKFLRKHPEQITYFGPLTCWLFCIVAGTAHTSYSLLPIISEIAQANKIRPERPMSLSVIAASLGITGSPVSAATAALISQDILGAKGIELGTILIVCIPASLIAILVAAFIQNRVGKELEDDPEYKRRVAEGIINPEEDKHNLEIAEEQPNPHAKYSVWAFFAGVILVVIFGFFPKLRPEGVTMSQTIEMVMMSIAAVILLVGKAKASDAVNGNIFKAGVNAVVAIFGIAWMGSTFYLGNQEYLNNALSGMISTAPFLFTVALFIMSIMLFSQAATVTTLYPVGVALGINPMFLVAMFPACNGYFFLPNYPTEVAALDFDRTGTTRVGKYVINHSFQLPGFVTTIASIGVAAIIVQFL
;
A
#
# COMPACT_ATOMS: atom_id res chain seq x y z
N MET A 1 13.59 -1.34 33.38
CA MET A 1 13.51 -0.77 32.03
C MET A 1 12.88 -1.78 31.09
N GLU A 2 13.47 -2.96 30.88
CA GLU A 2 12.93 -3.98 29.95
C GLU A 2 11.46 -4.37 30.19
N LEU A 3 11.06 -4.64 31.44
CA LEU A 3 9.68 -4.97 31.79
C LEU A 3 8.67 -3.86 31.44
N ILE A 4 9.08 -2.60 31.51
CA ILE A 4 8.22 -1.45 31.19
C ILE A 4 8.06 -1.36 29.66
N VAL A 5 9.16 -1.46 28.91
CA VAL A 5 9.12 -1.46 27.44
C VAL A 5 8.25 -2.61 26.91
N ILE A 6 8.36 -3.80 27.51
CA ILE A 6 7.53 -4.95 27.15
C ILE A 6 6.05 -4.68 27.46
N ALA A 7 5.73 -4.10 28.61
CA ALA A 7 4.35 -3.77 28.96
C ALA A 7 3.74 -2.74 27.99
N GLU A 8 4.51 -1.71 27.62
CA GLU A 8 4.10 -0.71 26.62
C GLU A 8 3.92 -1.34 25.23
N LEU A 9 4.83 -2.24 24.82
CA LEU A 9 4.69 -2.98 23.57
C LEU A 9 3.42 -3.85 23.57
N LEU A 10 3.11 -4.50 24.69
CA LEU A 10 1.88 -5.28 24.82
C LEU A 10 0.63 -4.40 24.68
N VAL A 11 0.65 -3.15 25.17
CA VAL A 11 -0.43 -2.19 24.94
C VAL A 11 -0.55 -1.86 23.45
N VAL A 12 0.56 -1.55 22.77
CA VAL A 12 0.57 -1.25 21.33
C VAL A 12 -0.02 -2.42 20.54
N LEU A 13 0.47 -3.64 20.79
CA LEU A 13 -0.01 -4.84 20.12
C LEU A 13 -1.49 -5.10 20.41
N ALA A 14 -1.92 -4.98 21.68
CA ALA A 14 -3.32 -5.17 22.05
C ALA A 14 -4.25 -4.19 21.32
N MET A 15 -3.87 -2.91 21.24
CA MET A 15 -4.68 -1.90 20.54
C MET A 15 -4.74 -2.14 19.03
N ILE A 16 -3.63 -2.58 18.41
CA ILE A 16 -3.62 -2.99 16.99
C ILE A 16 -4.57 -4.18 16.78
N PHE A 17 -4.47 -5.22 17.60
CA PHE A 17 -5.31 -6.42 17.46
C PHE A 17 -6.81 -6.13 17.68
N ILE A 18 -7.15 -5.28 18.66
CA ILE A 18 -8.54 -4.90 18.91
C ILE A 18 -9.04 -4.01 17.77
N GLY A 19 -8.28 -2.98 17.38
CA GLY A 19 -8.63 -2.08 16.28
C GLY A 19 -8.82 -2.82 14.96
N ALA A 20 -7.96 -3.80 14.67
CA ALA A 20 -8.05 -4.67 13.51
C ALA A 20 -9.37 -5.46 13.47
N ARG A 21 -9.83 -5.98 14.62
CA ARG A 21 -11.10 -6.72 14.72
C ARG A 21 -12.32 -5.83 14.56
N VAL A 22 -12.24 -4.58 14.99
CA VAL A 22 -13.34 -3.61 14.84
C VAL A 22 -13.47 -3.16 13.38
N GLY A 23 -12.37 -3.08 12.64
CA GLY A 23 -12.35 -2.71 11.23
C GLY A 23 -12.65 -1.23 10.97
N GLY A 24 -12.55 -0.82 9.70
CA GLY A 24 -12.78 0.56 9.27
C GLY A 24 -11.91 1.59 10.01
N ILE A 25 -12.53 2.64 10.56
CA ILE A 25 -11.84 3.64 11.39
C ILE A 25 -11.39 3.12 12.77
N GLY A 26 -11.81 1.91 13.16
CA GLY A 26 -11.51 1.31 14.47
C GLY A 26 -10.01 1.23 14.76
N LEU A 27 -9.18 0.92 13.75
CA LEU A 27 -7.72 0.94 13.89
C LEU A 27 -7.21 2.29 14.41
N GLY A 28 -7.69 3.40 13.85
CA GLY A 28 -7.30 4.73 14.32
C GLY A 28 -7.80 5.05 15.72
N ILE A 29 -9.04 4.69 16.03
CA ILE A 29 -9.65 4.94 17.35
C ILE A 29 -8.88 4.21 18.45
N TYR A 30 -8.63 2.90 18.28
CA TYR A 30 -7.89 2.13 19.27
C TYR A 30 -6.41 2.52 19.32
N GLY A 31 -5.83 2.96 18.20
CA GLY A 31 -4.51 3.60 18.21
C GLY A 31 -4.47 4.81 19.15
N MET A 32 -5.48 5.69 19.11
CA MET A 32 -5.56 6.84 20.02
C MET A 32 -5.79 6.46 21.48
N ILE A 33 -6.55 5.39 21.76
CA ILE A 33 -6.65 4.82 23.11
C ILE A 33 -5.26 4.36 23.58
N GLY A 34 -4.48 3.72 22.69
CA GLY A 34 -3.11 3.34 22.98
C GLY A 34 -2.20 4.53 23.27
N VAL A 35 -2.26 5.60 22.46
CA VAL A 35 -1.54 6.87 22.75
C VAL A 35 -1.92 7.38 24.14
N PHE A 36 -3.21 7.40 24.47
CA PHE A 36 -3.67 7.84 25.79
C PHE A 36 -3.09 6.99 26.91
N VAL A 37 -3.12 5.66 26.79
CA VAL A 37 -2.54 4.76 27.81
C VAL A 37 -1.03 4.93 27.93
N LEU A 38 -0.30 5.06 26.82
CA LEU A 38 1.15 5.29 26.83
C LEU A 38 1.52 6.62 27.49
N VAL A 39 0.79 7.70 27.19
CA VAL A 39 1.09 9.03 27.73
C VAL A 39 0.62 9.18 29.18
N PHE A 40 -0.64 8.88 29.47
CA PHE A 40 -1.24 9.11 30.79
C PHE A 40 -1.03 7.96 31.76
N GLY A 41 -0.90 6.73 31.26
CA GLY A 41 -0.66 5.54 32.09
C GLY A 41 0.82 5.28 32.34
N PHE A 42 1.66 5.32 31.29
CA PHE A 42 3.10 5.04 31.39
C PHE A 42 3.97 6.31 31.50
N GLY A 43 3.40 7.49 31.31
CA GLY A 43 4.14 8.76 31.44
C GLY A 43 5.03 9.09 30.26
N LEU A 44 4.83 8.43 29.11
CA LEU A 44 5.59 8.74 27.89
C LEU A 44 5.23 10.13 27.36
N LYS A 45 6.19 10.80 26.72
CA LYS A 45 5.88 12.00 25.94
C LYS A 45 5.17 11.59 24.66
N PRO A 46 4.13 12.33 24.21
CA PRO A 46 3.50 12.04 22.93
C PRO A 46 4.53 12.14 21.80
N GLY A 47 4.50 11.16 20.90
CA GLY A 47 5.37 11.13 19.73
C GLY A 47 4.94 12.12 18.65
N SER A 48 5.56 12.01 17.47
CA SER A 48 5.23 12.83 16.31
C SER A 48 3.96 12.35 15.60
N VAL A 49 3.06 13.28 15.32
CA VAL A 49 1.92 13.05 14.42
C VAL A 49 2.42 13.11 12.98
N PRO A 50 2.12 12.12 12.12
CA PRO A 50 2.60 12.10 10.73
C PRO A 50 1.73 13.00 9.82
N ILE A 51 1.72 14.31 10.09
CA ILE A 51 0.85 15.29 9.42
C ILE A 51 1.05 15.29 7.90
N ASP A 52 2.30 15.35 7.43
CA ASP A 52 2.61 15.35 6.00
C ASP A 52 2.06 14.11 5.29
N VAL A 53 2.18 12.93 5.93
CA VAL A 53 1.66 11.68 5.38
C VAL A 53 0.14 11.74 5.28
N MET A 54 -0.53 12.24 6.33
CA MET A 54 -1.98 12.40 6.34
C MET A 54 -2.45 13.36 5.24
N MET A 55 -1.77 14.49 5.06
CA MET A 55 -2.15 15.51 4.08
C MET A 55 -1.90 15.06 2.63
N ILE A 56 -0.80 14.33 2.37
CA ILE A 56 -0.57 13.68 1.08
C ILE A 56 -1.70 12.66 0.79
N ILE A 57 -2.08 11.82 1.76
CA ILE A 57 -3.19 10.87 1.58
C ILE A 57 -4.47 11.62 1.23
N VAL A 58 -4.82 12.68 1.98
CA VAL A 58 -6.01 13.50 1.70
C VAL A 58 -5.97 14.04 0.27
N ALA A 59 -4.85 14.62 -0.17
CA ALA A 59 -4.73 15.21 -1.50
C ALA A 59 -4.83 14.18 -2.63
N VAL A 60 -4.09 13.07 -2.52
CA VAL A 60 -4.07 11.99 -3.52
C VAL A 60 -5.42 11.29 -3.60
N ILE A 61 -6.04 10.96 -2.47
CA ILE A 61 -7.37 10.34 -2.44
C ILE A 61 -8.42 11.31 -2.96
N THR A 62 -8.33 12.61 -2.67
CA THR A 62 -9.29 13.58 -3.21
C THR A 62 -9.21 13.62 -4.74
N ALA A 63 -8.01 13.61 -5.32
CA ALA A 63 -7.83 13.51 -6.78
C ALA A 63 -8.35 12.19 -7.37
N ALA A 64 -8.08 11.07 -6.71
CA ALA A 64 -8.57 9.76 -7.13
C ALA A 64 -10.10 9.61 -6.98
N ALA A 65 -10.69 10.21 -5.94
CA ALA A 65 -12.13 10.26 -5.73
C ALA A 65 -12.82 11.18 -6.73
N ALA A 66 -12.20 12.30 -7.10
CA ALA A 66 -12.65 13.14 -8.20
C ALA A 66 -12.64 12.36 -9.53
N LEU A 67 -11.61 11.55 -9.75
CA LEU A 67 -11.49 10.68 -10.93
C LEU A 67 -12.56 9.59 -10.95
N GLN A 68 -12.89 9.03 -9.79
CA GLN A 68 -14.02 8.10 -9.64
C GLN A 68 -15.35 8.81 -9.94
N ALA A 69 -15.58 10.00 -9.36
CA ALA A 69 -16.81 10.76 -9.56
C ALA A 69 -17.06 11.15 -11.03
N SER A 70 -16.00 11.31 -11.83
CA SER A 70 -16.10 11.63 -13.26
C SER A 70 -16.26 10.42 -14.18
N GLY A 71 -16.34 9.21 -13.65
CA GLY A 71 -16.34 7.98 -14.46
C GLY A 71 -14.95 7.61 -15.00
N GLY A 72 -13.90 8.33 -14.60
CA GLY A 72 -12.54 8.16 -15.10
C GLY A 72 -11.89 6.88 -14.59
N LEU A 73 -12.21 6.48 -13.36
CA LEU A 73 -11.77 5.20 -12.81
C LEU A 73 -12.40 4.04 -13.59
N GLU A 74 -13.70 4.10 -13.86
CA GLU A 74 -14.45 3.12 -14.63
C GLU A 74 -13.90 2.98 -16.05
N TYR A 75 -13.47 4.09 -16.67
CA TYR A 75 -12.78 4.06 -17.95
C TYR A 75 -11.43 3.32 -17.88
N LEU A 76 -10.58 3.66 -16.90
CA LEU A 76 -9.28 2.99 -16.71
C LEU A 76 -9.45 1.51 -16.41
N VAL A 77 -10.42 1.19 -15.56
CA VAL A 77 -10.79 -0.17 -15.17
C VAL A 77 -11.34 -0.94 -16.36
N GLY A 78 -12.15 -0.33 -17.23
CA GLY A 78 -12.62 -0.95 -18.46
C GLY A 78 -11.48 -1.30 -19.42
N ILE A 79 -10.45 -0.45 -19.53
CA ILE A 79 -9.24 -0.77 -20.30
C ILE A 79 -8.48 -1.94 -19.66
N ALA A 80 -8.26 -1.88 -18.34
CA ALA A 80 -7.59 -2.94 -17.60
C ALA A 80 -8.35 -4.27 -17.71
N ALA A 81 -9.68 -4.26 -17.57
CA ALA A 81 -10.54 -5.42 -17.72
C ALA A 81 -10.40 -6.04 -19.10
N LYS A 82 -10.45 -5.24 -20.18
CA LYS A 82 -10.24 -5.73 -21.55
C LYS A 82 -8.87 -6.39 -21.72
N PHE A 83 -7.82 -5.81 -21.13
CA PHE A 83 -6.49 -6.41 -21.15
C PHE A 83 -6.44 -7.74 -20.39
N LEU A 84 -6.96 -7.79 -19.16
CA LEU A 84 -6.98 -8.99 -18.33
C LEU A 84 -7.83 -10.11 -18.93
N ARG A 85 -8.99 -9.77 -19.52
CA ARG A 85 -9.88 -10.72 -20.22
C ARG A 85 -9.25 -11.30 -21.48
N LYS A 86 -8.34 -10.57 -22.13
CA LYS A 86 -7.59 -11.07 -23.28
C LYS A 86 -6.50 -12.08 -22.87
N HIS A 87 -6.08 -12.06 -21.61
CA HIS A 87 -5.04 -12.92 -21.07
C HIS A 87 -5.48 -13.66 -19.78
N PRO A 88 -6.60 -14.37 -19.81
CA PRO A 88 -7.22 -14.89 -18.59
C PRO A 88 -6.40 -16.00 -17.93
N GLU A 89 -5.74 -16.84 -18.73
CA GLU A 89 -4.85 -17.91 -18.23
C GLU A 89 -3.63 -17.36 -17.46
N GLN A 90 -3.30 -16.09 -17.68
CA GLN A 90 -2.15 -15.41 -17.09
C GLN A 90 -2.56 -14.41 -16.00
N ILE A 91 -3.79 -14.51 -15.48
CA ILE A 91 -4.33 -13.58 -14.47
C ILE A 91 -3.47 -13.49 -13.20
N THR A 92 -2.80 -14.58 -12.81
CA THR A 92 -1.85 -14.61 -11.67
C THR A 92 -0.61 -13.74 -11.89
N TYR A 93 -0.29 -13.39 -13.15
CA TYR A 93 0.78 -12.44 -13.48
C TYR A 93 0.20 -11.05 -13.76
N PHE A 94 -0.78 -10.97 -14.66
CA PHE A 94 -1.26 -9.68 -15.15
C PHE A 94 -2.19 -8.95 -14.18
N GLY A 95 -2.96 -9.65 -13.34
CA GLY A 95 -3.74 -9.00 -12.29
C GLY A 95 -2.84 -8.18 -11.35
N PRO A 96 -1.83 -8.82 -10.74
CA PRO A 96 -0.90 -8.12 -9.86
C PRO A 96 -0.08 -7.02 -10.52
N LEU A 97 0.42 -7.22 -11.75
CA LEU A 97 1.14 -6.19 -12.49
C LEU A 97 0.26 -4.97 -12.81
N THR A 98 -1.02 -5.21 -13.09
CA THR A 98 -1.99 -4.12 -13.32
C THR A 98 -2.21 -3.31 -12.05
N CYS A 99 -2.42 -3.96 -10.91
CA CYS A 99 -2.56 -3.31 -9.61
C CYS A 99 -1.30 -2.54 -9.20
N TRP A 100 -0.12 -3.12 -9.42
CA TRP A 100 1.17 -2.47 -9.20
C TRP A 100 1.34 -1.21 -10.06
N LEU A 101 1.04 -1.30 -11.35
CA LEU A 101 1.14 -0.17 -12.27
C LEU A 101 0.18 0.96 -11.89
N PHE A 102 -1.06 0.63 -11.55
CA PHE A 102 -2.05 1.61 -11.07
C PHE A 102 -1.56 2.29 -9.80
N CYS A 103 -0.96 1.55 -8.86
CA CYS A 103 -0.40 2.13 -7.66
C CYS A 103 0.82 3.03 -7.95
N ILE A 104 1.73 2.65 -8.84
CA ILE A 104 2.88 3.50 -9.21
C ILE A 104 2.40 4.86 -9.69
N VAL A 105 1.40 4.87 -10.57
CA VAL A 105 0.85 6.10 -11.14
C VAL A 105 0.07 6.88 -10.09
N ALA A 106 -0.80 6.23 -9.34
CA ALA A 106 -1.72 6.91 -8.44
C ALA A 106 -1.13 7.24 -7.07
N GLY A 107 -0.02 6.62 -6.68
CA GLY A 107 0.61 6.79 -5.37
C GLY A 107 -0.10 6.09 -4.21
N THR A 108 -1.11 5.26 -4.48
CA THR A 108 -1.89 4.55 -3.45
C THR A 108 -2.34 3.15 -3.87
N ALA A 109 -2.19 2.19 -2.95
CA ALA A 109 -2.62 0.81 -3.14
C ALA A 109 -4.15 0.65 -3.19
N HIS A 110 -4.91 1.65 -2.72
CA HIS A 110 -6.39 1.64 -2.71
C HIS A 110 -6.99 1.70 -4.12
N THR A 111 -6.19 2.04 -5.14
CA THR A 111 -6.59 1.90 -6.55
C THR A 111 -6.86 0.45 -6.96
N SER A 112 -6.34 -0.53 -6.22
CA SER A 112 -6.64 -1.95 -6.46
C SER A 112 -8.11 -2.32 -6.25
N TYR A 113 -8.88 -1.57 -5.45
CA TYR A 113 -10.28 -1.91 -5.17
C TYR A 113 -11.16 -2.06 -6.39
N SER A 114 -10.91 -1.29 -7.44
CA SER A 114 -11.68 -1.38 -8.67
C SER A 114 -11.23 -2.51 -9.58
N LEU A 115 -10.05 -3.09 -9.34
CA LEU A 115 -9.48 -4.19 -10.12
C LEU A 115 -9.71 -5.55 -9.45
N LEU A 116 -9.73 -5.60 -8.11
CA LEU A 116 -9.90 -6.83 -7.34
C LEU A 116 -11.17 -7.63 -7.72
N PRO A 117 -12.37 -7.02 -7.86
CA PRO A 117 -13.55 -7.76 -8.31
C PRO A 117 -13.34 -8.42 -9.68
N ILE A 118 -12.78 -7.68 -10.64
CA ILE A 118 -12.53 -8.15 -12.01
C ILE A 118 -11.49 -9.28 -12.01
N ILE A 119 -10.43 -9.14 -11.20
CA ILE A 119 -9.40 -10.17 -11.08
C ILE A 119 -9.99 -11.45 -10.48
N SER A 120 -10.80 -11.33 -9.43
CA SER A 120 -11.53 -12.46 -8.81
C SER A 120 -12.45 -13.15 -9.81
N GLU A 121 -13.25 -12.36 -10.54
CA GLU A 121 -14.19 -12.82 -11.56
C GLU A 121 -13.50 -13.53 -12.72
N ILE A 122 -12.46 -12.94 -13.31
CA ILE A 122 -11.70 -13.56 -14.40
C ILE A 122 -11.04 -14.86 -13.93
N ALA A 123 -10.47 -14.88 -12.72
CA ALA A 123 -9.87 -16.08 -12.16
C ALA A 123 -10.92 -17.19 -12.01
N GLN A 124 -12.04 -16.90 -11.36
CA GLN A 124 -13.14 -17.84 -11.14
C GLN A 124 -13.69 -18.37 -12.48
N ALA A 125 -13.98 -17.49 -13.44
CA ALA A 125 -14.53 -17.86 -14.75
C ALA A 125 -13.58 -18.77 -15.56
N ASN A 126 -12.27 -18.66 -15.32
CA ASN A 126 -11.25 -19.49 -15.96
C ASN A 126 -10.77 -20.63 -15.07
N LYS A 127 -11.51 -20.94 -14.00
CA LYS A 127 -11.23 -22.04 -13.06
C LYS A 127 -9.87 -21.91 -12.36
N ILE A 128 -9.31 -20.72 -12.35
CA ILE A 128 -8.10 -20.37 -11.61
C ILE A 128 -8.53 -20.01 -10.20
N ARG A 129 -7.90 -20.63 -9.21
CA ARG A 129 -8.12 -20.33 -7.79
C ARG A 129 -7.92 -18.83 -7.51
N PRO A 130 -8.96 -18.05 -7.15
CA PRO A 130 -8.85 -16.60 -6.98
C PRO A 130 -7.82 -16.16 -5.93
N GLU A 131 -7.59 -16.98 -4.89
CA GLU A 131 -6.51 -16.78 -3.91
C GLU A 131 -5.17 -16.42 -4.56
N ARG A 132 -4.82 -17.07 -5.67
CA ARG A 132 -3.52 -16.89 -6.34
C ARG A 132 -3.34 -15.45 -6.88
N PRO A 133 -4.18 -14.95 -7.80
CA PRO A 133 -4.05 -13.59 -8.31
C PRO A 133 -4.49 -12.53 -7.29
N MET A 134 -5.49 -12.78 -6.44
CA MET A 134 -6.04 -11.77 -5.52
C MET A 134 -5.05 -11.40 -4.43
N SER A 135 -4.48 -12.42 -3.76
CA SER A 135 -3.52 -12.19 -2.68
C SER A 135 -2.28 -11.44 -3.18
N LEU A 136 -1.73 -11.86 -4.32
CA LEU A 136 -0.59 -11.19 -4.92
C LEU A 136 -0.94 -9.79 -5.45
N SER A 137 -2.15 -9.55 -5.92
CA SER A 137 -2.55 -8.22 -6.42
C SER A 137 -2.57 -7.16 -5.32
N VAL A 138 -3.05 -7.52 -4.13
CA VAL A 138 -2.99 -6.64 -2.96
C VAL A 138 -1.55 -6.32 -2.57
N ILE A 139 -0.70 -7.35 -2.51
CA ILE A 139 0.71 -7.19 -2.19
C ILE A 139 1.45 -6.35 -3.24
N ALA A 140 1.16 -6.57 -4.53
CA ALA A 140 1.77 -5.85 -5.63
C ALA A 140 1.35 -4.38 -5.68
N ALA A 141 0.07 -4.08 -5.38
CA ALA A 141 -0.39 -2.70 -5.22
C ALA A 141 0.38 -2.01 -4.08
N SER A 142 0.45 -2.65 -2.93
CA SER A 142 1.18 -2.19 -1.75
C SER A 142 2.69 -1.97 -2.03
N LEU A 143 3.31 -2.87 -2.78
CA LEU A 143 4.70 -2.75 -3.22
C LEU A 143 4.90 -1.61 -4.23
N GLY A 144 3.89 -1.31 -5.06
CA GLY A 144 3.95 -0.19 -6.01
C GLY A 144 4.15 1.17 -5.36
N ILE A 145 3.82 1.32 -4.07
CA ILE A 145 4.05 2.55 -3.28
C ILE A 145 5.54 2.90 -3.24
N THR A 146 6.44 1.91 -3.12
CA THR A 146 7.89 2.14 -3.01
C THR A 146 8.53 2.57 -4.33
N GLY A 147 7.87 2.26 -5.46
CA GLY A 147 8.27 2.70 -6.80
C GLY A 147 7.46 3.89 -7.32
N SER A 148 6.61 4.52 -6.49
CA SER A 148 5.76 5.61 -6.94
C SER A 148 6.37 6.98 -6.65
N PRO A 149 6.41 7.90 -7.62
CA PRO A 149 6.87 9.28 -7.43
C PRO A 149 5.89 10.16 -6.66
N VAL A 150 4.62 9.73 -6.53
CA VAL A 150 3.53 10.49 -5.88
C VAL A 150 3.24 9.98 -4.48
N SER A 151 3.85 8.86 -4.07
CA SER A 151 3.55 8.28 -2.76
C SER A 151 4.18 9.08 -1.62
N ALA A 152 3.47 9.12 -0.48
CA ALA A 152 3.99 9.71 0.75
C ALA A 152 5.29 9.04 1.22
N ALA A 153 5.46 7.74 0.96
CA ALA A 153 6.64 6.99 1.38
C ALA A 153 7.89 7.41 0.62
N THR A 154 7.78 7.54 -0.71
CA THR A 154 8.89 8.06 -1.54
C THR A 154 9.20 9.50 -1.18
N ALA A 155 8.17 10.34 -1.00
CA ALA A 155 8.35 11.74 -0.60
C ALA A 155 9.07 11.88 0.74
N ALA A 156 8.70 11.06 1.74
CA ALA A 156 9.38 11.01 3.03
C ALA A 156 10.85 10.58 2.86
N LEU A 157 11.11 9.55 2.05
CA LEU A 157 12.44 8.98 1.85
C LEU A 157 13.43 9.99 1.25
N ILE A 158 13.01 10.74 0.23
CA ILE A 158 13.84 11.75 -0.46
C ILE A 158 13.84 13.11 0.23
N SER A 159 13.19 13.24 1.40
CA SER A 159 13.20 14.49 2.16
C SER A 159 14.62 14.87 2.58
N GLN A 160 14.86 16.17 2.74
CA GLN A 160 16.16 16.68 3.18
C GLN A 160 16.51 16.24 4.61
N ASP A 161 15.51 15.90 5.41
CA ASP A 161 15.71 15.40 6.77
C ASP A 161 16.20 13.94 6.81
N ILE A 162 16.15 13.21 5.68
CA ILE A 162 16.50 11.79 5.59
C ILE A 162 17.57 11.54 4.51
N LEU A 163 17.21 10.97 3.35
CA LEU A 163 18.19 10.58 2.34
C LEU A 163 18.47 11.69 1.32
N GLY A 164 17.61 12.72 1.24
CA GLY A 164 17.82 13.87 0.37
C GLY A 164 19.11 14.62 0.70
N ALA A 165 19.42 14.81 1.99
CA ALA A 165 20.70 15.40 2.42
C ALA A 165 21.93 14.50 2.14
N LYS A 166 21.70 13.23 1.79
CA LYS A 166 22.75 12.29 1.38
C LYS A 166 22.88 12.16 -0.14
N GLY A 167 22.21 13.01 -0.90
CA GLY A 167 22.25 13.02 -2.37
C GLY A 167 21.36 11.96 -3.03
N ILE A 168 20.46 11.31 -2.28
CA ILE A 168 19.47 10.40 -2.86
C ILE A 168 18.29 11.22 -3.38
N GLU A 169 18.05 11.10 -4.68
CA GLU A 169 16.98 11.81 -5.37
C GLU A 169 15.90 10.84 -5.85
N LEU A 170 14.78 11.39 -6.35
CA LEU A 170 13.67 10.59 -6.88
C LEU A 170 14.15 9.58 -7.94
N GLY A 171 15.02 10.00 -8.86
CA GLY A 171 15.55 9.14 -9.91
C GLY A 171 16.24 7.88 -9.37
N THR A 172 17.01 8.01 -8.29
CA THR A 172 17.67 6.88 -7.62
C THR A 172 16.65 5.88 -7.09
N ILE A 173 15.59 6.36 -6.43
CA ILE A 173 14.53 5.49 -5.90
C ILE A 173 13.84 4.73 -7.02
N LEU A 174 13.50 5.40 -8.12
CA LEU A 174 12.76 4.78 -9.22
C LEU A 174 13.60 3.73 -9.97
N ILE A 175 14.88 4.02 -10.24
CA ILE A 175 15.79 3.08 -10.93
C ILE A 175 16.02 1.81 -10.10
N VAL A 176 15.97 1.91 -8.77
CA VAL A 176 16.12 0.75 -7.89
C VAL A 176 14.78 0.03 -7.68
N CYS A 177 13.76 0.75 -7.22
CA CYS A 177 12.53 0.15 -6.70
C CYS A 177 11.58 -0.35 -7.81
N ILE A 178 11.52 0.31 -8.98
CA ILE A 178 10.62 -0.13 -10.08
C ILE A 178 11.10 -1.49 -10.64
N PRO A 179 12.36 -1.67 -11.09
CA PRO A 179 12.81 -2.98 -11.57
C PRO A 179 12.79 -4.05 -10.48
N ALA A 180 13.17 -3.70 -9.24
CA ALA A 180 13.14 -4.64 -8.13
C ALA A 180 11.73 -5.14 -7.80
N SER A 181 10.74 -4.24 -7.75
CA SER A 181 9.35 -4.63 -7.50
C SER A 181 8.76 -5.42 -8.67
N LEU A 182 9.06 -5.05 -9.91
CA LEU A 182 8.63 -5.80 -11.10
C LEU A 182 9.13 -7.25 -11.07
N ILE A 183 10.44 -7.45 -10.87
CA ILE A 183 11.04 -8.80 -10.80
C ILE A 183 10.46 -9.59 -9.62
N ALA A 184 10.30 -8.96 -8.47
CA ALA A 184 9.71 -9.60 -7.29
C ALA A 184 8.27 -10.07 -7.52
N ILE A 185 7.44 -9.27 -8.20
CA ILE A 185 6.07 -9.64 -8.56
C ILE A 185 6.07 -10.83 -9.52
N LEU A 186 6.96 -10.85 -10.52
CA LEU A 186 7.08 -11.98 -11.45
C LEU A 186 7.49 -13.27 -10.74
N VAL A 187 8.45 -13.21 -9.82
CA VAL A 187 8.88 -14.35 -8.99
C VAL A 187 7.73 -14.83 -8.10
N ALA A 188 7.03 -13.91 -7.45
CA ALA A 188 5.88 -14.24 -6.60
C ALA A 188 4.72 -14.83 -7.41
N ALA A 189 4.45 -14.33 -8.61
CA ALA A 189 3.43 -14.86 -9.50
C ALA A 189 3.77 -16.29 -9.95
N PHE A 190 5.05 -16.55 -10.26
CA PHE A 190 5.51 -17.90 -10.59
C PHE A 190 5.24 -18.89 -9.45
N ILE A 191 5.54 -18.50 -8.20
CA ILE A 191 5.26 -19.31 -7.02
C ILE A 191 3.75 -19.44 -6.78
N GLN A 192 2.99 -18.35 -6.90
CA GLN A 192 1.54 -18.32 -6.66
C GLN A 192 0.75 -19.21 -7.59
N ASN A 193 1.21 -19.44 -8.82
CA ASN A 193 0.56 -20.39 -9.73
C ASN A 193 0.55 -21.84 -9.20
N ARG A 194 1.34 -22.16 -8.18
CA ARG A 194 1.40 -23.49 -7.54
C ARG A 194 0.75 -23.52 -6.16
N VAL A 195 0.11 -22.44 -5.71
CA VAL A 195 -0.46 -22.33 -4.37
C VAL A 195 -1.88 -22.88 -4.31
N GLY A 196 -2.15 -23.71 -3.32
CA GLY A 196 -3.47 -24.30 -3.09
C GLY A 196 -3.88 -25.32 -4.15
N LYS A 197 -5.04 -25.95 -3.93
CA LYS A 197 -5.65 -26.85 -4.91
C LYS A 197 -6.19 -26.06 -6.09
N GLU A 198 -6.34 -26.71 -7.24
CA GLU A 198 -7.14 -26.17 -8.33
C GLU A 198 -8.55 -25.83 -7.84
N LEU A 199 -9.15 -24.78 -8.40
CA LEU A 199 -10.42 -24.23 -7.90
C LEU A 199 -11.51 -25.31 -7.89
N GLU A 200 -11.57 -26.10 -8.96
CA GLU A 200 -12.54 -27.19 -9.13
C GLU A 200 -12.39 -28.30 -8.09
N ASP A 201 -11.25 -28.38 -7.38
CA ASP A 201 -11.00 -29.36 -6.33
C ASP A 201 -11.10 -28.78 -4.91
N ASP A 202 -11.39 -27.49 -4.78
CA ASP A 202 -11.58 -26.85 -3.49
C ASP A 202 -12.93 -27.26 -2.85
N PRO A 203 -12.93 -27.85 -1.64
CA PRO A 203 -14.16 -28.30 -0.99
C PRO A 203 -15.16 -27.17 -0.72
N GLU A 204 -14.67 -25.97 -0.38
CA GLU A 204 -15.54 -24.83 -0.10
C GLU A 204 -16.16 -24.28 -1.38
N TYR A 205 -15.39 -24.26 -2.47
CA TYR A 205 -15.93 -23.91 -3.79
C TYR A 205 -17.02 -24.89 -4.24
N LYS A 206 -16.76 -26.21 -4.14
CA LYS A 206 -17.76 -27.24 -4.46
C LYS A 206 -19.05 -27.07 -3.64
N ARG A 207 -18.91 -26.74 -2.35
CA ARG A 207 -20.05 -26.47 -1.46
C ARG A 207 -20.86 -25.26 -1.93
N ARG A 208 -20.21 -24.13 -2.22
CA ARG A 208 -20.88 -22.88 -2.66
C ARG A 208 -21.58 -23.02 -4.02
N VAL A 209 -20.98 -23.78 -4.94
CA VAL A 209 -21.61 -24.10 -6.24
C VAL A 209 -22.82 -25.02 -6.04
N ALA A 210 -22.71 -26.06 -5.22
CA ALA A 210 -23.82 -26.97 -4.93
C ALA A 210 -25.01 -26.27 -4.23
N GLU A 211 -24.74 -25.25 -3.42
CA GLU A 211 -25.75 -24.43 -2.74
C GLU A 211 -26.33 -23.31 -3.64
N GLY A 212 -25.82 -23.13 -4.86
CA GLY A 212 -26.28 -22.08 -5.79
C GLY A 212 -25.85 -20.66 -5.41
N ILE A 213 -24.92 -20.50 -4.46
CA ILE A 213 -24.37 -19.20 -4.02
C ILE A 213 -23.48 -18.58 -5.11
N ILE A 214 -22.85 -19.44 -5.91
CA ILE A 214 -22.07 -19.07 -7.08
C ILE A 214 -22.77 -19.66 -8.30
N ASN A 215 -23.15 -18.79 -9.24
CA ASN A 215 -23.68 -19.18 -10.55
C ASN A 215 -22.71 -18.73 -11.66
N PRO A 216 -21.79 -19.60 -12.09
CA PRO A 216 -20.72 -19.23 -13.02
C PRO A 216 -21.22 -18.72 -14.38
N GLU A 217 -22.39 -19.19 -14.84
CA GLU A 217 -22.96 -18.80 -16.14
C GLU A 217 -23.60 -17.41 -16.10
N GLU A 218 -24.27 -17.06 -15.00
CA GLU A 218 -24.88 -15.75 -14.79
C GLU A 218 -23.83 -14.67 -14.48
N ASP A 219 -22.79 -15.02 -13.70
CA ASP A 219 -21.65 -14.14 -13.45
C ASP A 219 -20.97 -13.73 -14.78
N LYS A 220 -20.77 -14.70 -15.69
CA LYS A 220 -20.20 -14.47 -17.02
C LYS A 220 -21.06 -13.53 -17.88
N HIS A 221 -22.38 -13.62 -17.79
CA HIS A 221 -23.30 -12.76 -18.54
C HIS A 221 -23.36 -11.31 -17.99
N ASN A 222 -23.40 -11.14 -16.66
CA ASN A 222 -23.39 -9.82 -16.02
C ASN A 222 -22.07 -9.06 -16.29
N LEU A 223 -20.97 -9.78 -16.42
CA LEU A 223 -19.66 -9.27 -16.84
C LEU A 223 -19.64 -8.68 -18.26
N GLU A 224 -20.45 -9.21 -19.18
CA GLU A 224 -20.55 -8.73 -20.56
C GLU A 224 -21.38 -7.43 -20.64
N ILE A 225 -22.36 -7.25 -19.75
CA ILE A 225 -23.26 -6.08 -19.70
C ILE A 225 -22.56 -4.84 -19.10
N ALA A 226 -21.61 -5.03 -18.18
CA ALA A 226 -20.83 -3.92 -17.59
C ALA A 226 -19.92 -3.17 -18.60
N GLU A 227 -19.83 -3.64 -19.85
CA GLU A 227 -19.03 -3.01 -20.92
C GLU A 227 -19.76 -1.88 -21.66
N GLU A 228 -21.07 -1.72 -21.44
CA GLU A 228 -21.87 -0.77 -22.22
C GLU A 228 -21.95 0.62 -21.56
N GLN A 229 -21.28 1.57 -22.22
CA GLN A 229 -21.31 3.03 -22.05
C GLN A 229 -20.29 3.65 -21.09
N PRO A 230 -19.00 3.74 -21.47
CA PRO A 230 -18.11 4.71 -20.85
C PRO A 230 -18.63 6.12 -21.12
N ASN A 231 -18.78 6.92 -20.06
CA ASN A 231 -19.07 8.35 -20.20
C ASN A 231 -18.03 8.96 -21.18
N PRO A 232 -18.43 9.58 -22.30
CA PRO A 232 -17.50 10.12 -23.29
C PRO A 232 -16.51 11.15 -22.72
N HIS A 233 -16.85 11.75 -21.56
CA HIS A 233 -16.02 12.72 -20.85
C HIS A 233 -15.03 12.08 -19.87
N ALA A 234 -15.19 10.79 -19.50
CA ALA A 234 -14.33 10.10 -18.55
C ALA A 234 -12.85 10.09 -19.00
N LYS A 235 -12.59 9.98 -20.31
CA LYS A 235 -11.22 10.04 -20.85
C LYS A 235 -10.50 11.35 -20.53
N TYR A 236 -11.21 12.48 -20.47
CA TYR A 236 -10.59 13.77 -20.16
C TYR A 236 -10.19 13.87 -18.70
N SER A 237 -10.99 13.30 -17.79
CA SER A 237 -10.62 13.22 -16.39
C SER A 237 -9.38 12.36 -16.15
N VAL A 238 -9.23 11.28 -16.91
CA VAL A 238 -8.04 10.41 -16.86
C VAL A 238 -6.79 11.16 -17.35
N TRP A 239 -6.89 11.89 -18.47
CA TRP A 239 -5.79 12.72 -18.94
C TRP A 239 -5.41 13.83 -17.96
N ALA A 240 -6.39 14.46 -17.29
CA ALA A 240 -6.12 15.40 -16.22
C ALA A 240 -5.36 14.73 -15.07
N PHE A 241 -5.82 13.58 -14.59
CA PHE A 241 -5.12 12.83 -13.53
C PHE A 241 -3.66 12.51 -13.91
N PHE A 242 -3.42 12.00 -15.12
CA PHE A 242 -2.06 11.74 -15.61
C PHE A 242 -1.22 13.02 -15.71
N ALA A 243 -1.81 14.16 -16.11
CA ALA A 243 -1.10 15.44 -16.10
C ALA A 243 -0.65 15.81 -14.68
N GLY A 244 -1.48 15.58 -13.66
CA GLY A 244 -1.09 15.74 -12.25
C GLY A 244 0.09 14.86 -11.85
N VAL A 245 0.05 13.57 -12.20
CA VAL A 245 1.16 12.63 -11.94
C VAL A 245 2.44 13.07 -12.63
N ILE A 246 2.37 13.49 -13.89
CA ILE A 246 3.51 14.00 -14.66
C ILE A 246 4.08 15.25 -13.99
N LEU A 247 3.23 16.17 -13.53
CA LEU A 247 3.69 17.37 -12.79
C LEU A 247 4.42 16.99 -11.51
N VAL A 248 3.89 16.04 -10.72
CA VAL A 248 4.56 15.55 -9.50
C VAL A 248 5.92 14.94 -9.85
N VAL A 249 6.00 14.13 -10.90
CA VAL A 249 7.27 13.56 -11.40
C VAL A 249 8.25 14.66 -11.76
N ILE A 250 7.82 15.67 -12.53
CA ILE A 250 8.66 16.79 -12.94
C ILE A 250 9.19 17.55 -11.72
N PHE A 251 8.34 17.89 -10.74
CA PHE A 251 8.79 18.57 -9.52
C PHE A 251 9.68 17.71 -8.62
N GLY A 252 9.49 16.39 -8.65
CA GLY A 252 10.34 15.43 -7.94
C GLY A 252 11.72 15.28 -8.55
N PHE A 253 11.83 15.20 -9.88
CA PHE A 253 13.10 15.12 -10.62
C PHE A 253 13.85 16.45 -10.69
N PHE A 254 13.13 17.57 -10.67
CA PHE A 254 13.72 18.90 -10.79
C PHE A 254 13.36 19.75 -9.57
N PRO A 255 13.98 19.53 -8.39
CA PRO A 255 13.76 20.31 -7.18
C PRO A 255 13.78 21.82 -7.37
N LYS A 256 14.61 22.33 -8.30
CA LYS A 256 14.73 23.76 -8.62
C LYS A 256 13.47 24.39 -9.22
N LEU A 257 12.52 23.58 -9.71
CA LEU A 257 11.22 24.07 -10.18
C LEU A 257 10.26 24.37 -9.01
N ARG A 258 10.53 23.85 -7.81
CA ARG A 258 9.76 24.16 -6.61
C ARG A 258 10.19 25.54 -6.08
N PRO A 259 9.25 26.39 -5.64
CA PRO A 259 9.61 27.62 -4.94
C PRO A 259 10.48 27.33 -3.71
N GLU A 260 11.33 28.28 -3.35
CA GLU A 260 12.22 28.14 -2.20
C GLU A 260 11.42 27.87 -0.92
N GLY A 261 11.86 26.89 -0.12
CA GLY A 261 11.19 26.45 1.10
C GLY A 261 10.01 25.50 0.91
N VAL A 262 9.59 25.20 -0.34
CA VAL A 262 8.47 24.28 -0.60
C VAL A 262 8.96 22.82 -0.63
N THR A 263 8.42 22.01 0.28
CA THR A 263 8.76 20.59 0.38
C THR A 263 8.12 19.77 -0.74
N MET A 264 8.62 18.55 -0.95
CA MET A 264 7.99 17.62 -1.90
C MET A 264 6.55 17.28 -1.47
N SER A 265 6.32 17.08 -0.17
CA SER A 265 4.98 16.82 0.39
C SER A 265 3.99 17.93 0.03
N GLN A 266 4.35 19.18 0.33
CA GLN A 266 3.53 20.36 -0.01
C GLN A 266 3.30 20.50 -1.51
N THR A 267 4.31 20.14 -2.33
CA THR A 267 4.17 20.16 -3.78
C THR A 267 3.14 19.13 -4.26
N ILE A 268 3.21 17.89 -3.76
CA ILE A 268 2.23 16.84 -4.06
C ILE A 268 0.83 17.31 -3.62
N GLU A 269 0.69 17.85 -2.42
CA GLU A 269 -0.59 18.36 -1.90
C GLU A 269 -1.20 19.42 -2.83
N MET A 270 -0.43 20.46 -3.18
CA MET A 270 -0.89 21.53 -4.06
C MET A 270 -1.25 21.02 -5.47
N VAL A 271 -0.41 20.16 -6.05
CA VAL A 271 -0.63 19.63 -7.41
C VAL A 271 -1.84 18.71 -7.42
N MET A 272 -1.97 17.78 -6.46
CA MET A 272 -3.06 16.80 -6.44
C MET A 272 -4.41 17.44 -6.07
N MET A 273 -4.43 18.45 -5.20
CA MET A 273 -5.67 19.21 -4.95
C MET A 273 -6.07 20.05 -6.16
N SER A 274 -5.10 20.67 -6.85
CA SER A 274 -5.35 21.42 -8.08
C SER A 274 -5.87 20.50 -9.19
N ILE A 275 -5.30 19.29 -9.34
CA ILE A 275 -5.73 18.35 -10.36
C ILE A 275 -7.10 17.75 -10.03
N ALA A 276 -7.46 17.56 -8.77
CA ALA A 276 -8.81 17.17 -8.38
C ALA A 276 -9.85 18.18 -8.91
N ALA A 277 -9.58 19.49 -8.78
CA ALA A 277 -10.46 20.52 -9.33
C ALA A 277 -10.55 20.43 -10.86
N VAL A 278 -9.42 20.26 -11.56
CA VAL A 278 -9.42 20.10 -13.03
C VAL A 278 -10.20 18.85 -13.45
N ILE A 279 -10.01 17.72 -12.76
CA ILE A 279 -10.71 16.46 -13.01
C ILE A 279 -12.22 16.64 -12.91
N LEU A 280 -12.72 17.28 -11.84
CA LEU A 280 -14.14 17.55 -11.67
C LEU A 280 -14.67 18.46 -12.78
N LEU A 281 -13.91 19.49 -13.16
CA LEU A 281 -14.28 20.44 -14.22
C LEU A 281 -14.39 19.77 -15.60
N VAL A 282 -13.35 19.05 -16.03
CA VAL A 282 -13.32 18.43 -17.38
C VAL A 282 -14.21 17.18 -17.45
N GLY A 283 -14.33 16.45 -16.34
CA GLY A 283 -15.22 15.31 -16.18
C GLY A 283 -16.68 15.70 -15.97
N LYS A 284 -16.97 16.99 -15.74
CA LYS A 284 -18.30 17.53 -15.40
C LYS A 284 -18.94 16.81 -14.21
N ALA A 285 -18.12 16.43 -13.23
CA ALA A 285 -18.53 15.68 -12.05
C ALA A 285 -18.86 16.61 -10.88
N LYS A 286 -19.73 16.17 -9.98
CA LYS A 286 -20.03 16.90 -8.75
C LYS A 286 -19.07 16.47 -7.65
N ALA A 287 -18.57 17.43 -6.88
CA ALA A 287 -17.73 17.15 -5.72
C ALA A 287 -18.45 16.25 -4.67
N SER A 288 -19.77 16.35 -4.57
CA SER A 288 -20.59 15.48 -3.71
C SER A 288 -20.43 14.00 -4.05
N ASP A 289 -20.27 13.68 -5.33
CA ASP A 289 -20.20 12.30 -5.79
C ASP A 289 -18.81 11.71 -5.46
N ALA A 290 -17.77 12.55 -5.46
CA ALA A 290 -16.43 12.17 -5.00
C ALA A 290 -16.41 11.79 -3.52
N VAL A 291 -17.05 12.60 -2.65
CA VAL A 291 -17.11 12.34 -1.20
C VAL A 291 -17.88 11.06 -0.87
N ASN A 292 -18.92 10.77 -1.64
CA ASN A 292 -19.73 9.56 -1.44
C ASN A 292 -19.12 8.31 -2.06
N GLY A 293 -18.08 8.47 -2.89
CA GLY A 293 -17.34 7.39 -3.54
C GLY A 293 -16.57 6.50 -2.57
N ASN A 294 -16.36 5.25 -2.97
CA ASN A 294 -15.67 4.26 -2.14
C ASN A 294 -14.18 4.61 -1.93
N ILE A 295 -13.54 5.25 -2.92
CA ILE A 295 -12.14 5.69 -2.78
C ILE A 295 -12.02 6.72 -1.66
N PHE A 296 -12.91 7.71 -1.61
CA PHE A 296 -12.86 8.75 -0.57
C PHE A 296 -13.06 8.16 0.83
N LYS A 297 -14.07 7.30 1.01
CA LYS A 297 -14.34 6.61 2.30
C LYS A 297 -13.14 5.77 2.75
N ALA A 298 -12.53 5.02 1.84
CA ALA A 298 -11.34 4.25 2.16
C ALA A 298 -10.14 5.14 2.50
N GLY A 299 -9.97 6.26 1.80
CA GLY A 299 -8.95 7.23 2.12
C GLY A 299 -9.13 7.88 3.50
N VAL A 300 -10.36 8.22 3.88
CA VAL A 300 -10.67 8.71 5.24
C VAL A 300 -10.33 7.64 6.29
N ASN A 301 -10.70 6.38 6.04
CA ASN A 301 -10.30 5.27 6.92
C ASN A 301 -8.77 5.18 7.06
N ALA A 302 -8.04 5.31 5.96
CA ALA A 302 -6.58 5.31 5.98
C ALA A 302 -6.01 6.49 6.79
N VAL A 303 -6.51 7.71 6.59
CA VAL A 303 -6.07 8.91 7.35
C VAL A 303 -6.31 8.72 8.85
N VAL A 304 -7.48 8.23 9.25
CA VAL A 304 -7.81 7.98 10.66
C VAL A 304 -6.93 6.87 11.24
N ALA A 305 -6.70 5.79 10.49
CA ALA A 305 -5.80 4.72 10.90
C ALA A 305 -4.36 5.22 11.11
N ILE A 306 -3.83 6.02 10.18
CA ILE A 306 -2.51 6.65 10.30
C ILE A 306 -2.45 7.58 11.51
N PHE A 307 -3.46 8.43 11.71
CA PHE A 307 -3.51 9.35 12.84
C PHE A 307 -3.39 8.64 14.19
N GLY A 308 -4.08 7.52 14.37
CA GLY A 308 -4.02 6.76 15.62
C GLY A 308 -2.81 5.83 15.72
N ILE A 309 -2.65 4.90 14.77
CA ILE A 309 -1.67 3.81 14.86
C ILE A 309 -0.24 4.32 14.69
N ALA A 310 0.02 5.17 13.70
CA ALA A 310 1.37 5.68 13.50
C ALA A 310 1.79 6.64 14.61
N TRP A 311 0.87 7.44 15.16
CA TRP A 311 1.16 8.27 16.33
C TRP A 311 1.41 7.43 17.58
N MET A 312 0.63 6.36 17.80
CA MET A 312 0.87 5.39 18.88
C MET A 312 2.25 4.75 18.76
N GLY A 313 2.59 4.21 17.58
CA GLY A 313 3.89 3.60 17.36
C GLY A 313 5.04 4.59 17.46
N SER A 314 4.87 5.84 17.00
CA SER A 314 5.84 6.92 17.19
C SER A 314 6.03 7.27 18.67
N THR A 315 4.94 7.33 19.44
CA THR A 315 4.97 7.57 20.90
C THR A 315 5.74 6.47 21.63
N PHE A 316 5.42 5.20 21.32
CA PHE A 316 6.13 4.05 21.86
C PHE A 316 7.62 4.08 21.49
N TYR A 317 7.93 4.33 20.22
CA TYR A 317 9.31 4.36 19.73
C TYR A 317 10.12 5.48 20.37
N LEU A 318 9.64 6.72 20.34
CA LEU A 318 10.35 7.88 20.89
C LEU A 318 10.49 7.82 22.41
N GLY A 319 9.49 7.27 23.11
CA GLY A 319 9.56 7.02 24.54
C GLY A 319 10.66 6.01 24.93
N ASN A 320 11.00 5.10 24.01
CA ASN A 320 11.96 4.02 24.23
C ASN A 320 13.19 4.08 23.33
N GLN A 321 13.42 5.21 22.65
CA GLN A 321 14.38 5.31 21.55
C GLN A 321 15.80 4.91 21.95
N GLU A 322 16.22 5.23 23.17
CA GLU A 322 17.57 4.91 23.66
C GLU A 322 17.73 3.39 23.78
N TYR A 323 16.78 2.72 24.43
CA TYR A 323 16.77 1.26 24.57
C TYR A 323 16.71 0.56 23.21
N LEU A 324 15.78 0.99 22.34
CA LEU A 324 15.58 0.38 21.03
C LEU A 324 16.79 0.61 20.10
N ASN A 325 17.36 1.82 20.08
CA ASN A 325 18.52 2.12 19.24
C ASN A 325 19.79 1.43 19.72
N ASN A 326 19.97 1.25 21.04
CA ASN A 326 21.08 0.46 21.57
C ASN A 326 20.97 -1.01 21.15
N ALA A 327 19.77 -1.59 21.21
CA ALA A 327 19.52 -2.95 20.72
C ALA A 327 19.79 -3.08 19.21
N LEU A 328 19.37 -2.09 18.42
CA LEU A 328 19.62 -2.04 16.97
C LEU A 328 21.11 -1.87 16.64
N SER A 329 21.83 -0.98 17.33
CA SER A 329 23.25 -0.70 17.07
C SER A 329 24.14 -1.93 17.23
N GLY A 330 23.90 -2.76 18.25
CA GLY A 330 24.63 -4.01 18.44
C GLY A 330 24.42 -4.99 17.28
N MET A 331 23.19 -5.06 16.78
CA MET A 331 22.82 -5.92 15.64
C MET A 331 23.42 -5.42 14.32
N ILE A 332 23.32 -4.11 14.06
CA ILE A 332 23.70 -3.47 12.80
C ILE A 332 25.22 -3.39 12.64
N SER A 333 25.96 -3.17 13.72
CA SER A 333 27.44 -3.17 13.67
C SER A 333 28.02 -4.51 13.20
N THR A 334 27.31 -5.60 13.44
CA THR A 334 27.71 -6.95 13.01
C THR A 334 27.17 -7.30 11.62
N ALA A 335 25.91 -6.94 11.33
CA ALA A 335 25.27 -7.22 10.05
C ALA A 335 24.28 -6.11 9.67
N PRO A 336 24.71 -5.11 8.86
CA PRO A 336 23.87 -3.98 8.49
C PRO A 336 22.55 -4.35 7.80
N PHE A 337 22.52 -5.48 7.08
CA PHE A 337 21.30 -5.99 6.44
C PHE A 337 20.19 -6.36 7.43
N LEU A 338 20.51 -6.65 8.69
CA LEU A 338 19.50 -6.92 9.72
C LEU A 338 18.62 -5.71 10.02
N PHE A 339 19.03 -4.51 9.62
CA PHE A 339 18.17 -3.32 9.68
C PHE A 339 16.88 -3.48 8.87
N THR A 340 16.91 -4.27 7.79
CA THR A 340 15.73 -4.68 7.02
C THR A 340 14.66 -5.33 7.90
N VAL A 341 15.06 -6.16 8.87
CA VAL A 341 14.14 -6.82 9.80
C VAL A 341 13.49 -5.79 10.72
N ALA A 342 14.26 -4.82 11.21
CA ALA A 342 13.74 -3.72 12.02
C ALA A 342 12.73 -2.86 11.25
N LEU A 343 13.04 -2.54 9.98
CA LEU A 343 12.11 -1.84 9.07
C LEU A 343 10.81 -2.63 8.87
N PHE A 344 10.93 -3.95 8.63
CA PHE A 344 9.77 -4.82 8.45
C PHE A 344 8.89 -4.85 9.70
N ILE A 345 9.47 -5.11 10.88
CA ILE A 345 8.75 -5.14 12.15
C ILE A 345 8.07 -3.79 12.44
N MET A 346 8.80 -2.68 12.28
CA MET A 346 8.22 -1.35 12.50
C MET A 346 7.11 -1.02 11.52
N SER A 347 7.19 -1.50 10.28
CA SER A 347 6.10 -1.29 9.31
C SER A 347 4.81 -2.02 9.67
N ILE A 348 4.92 -3.19 10.32
CA ILE A 348 3.76 -3.89 10.90
C ILE A 348 3.15 -3.03 12.01
N MET A 349 3.99 -2.49 12.90
CA MET A 349 3.54 -1.72 14.06
C MET A 349 2.93 -0.37 13.67
N LEU A 350 3.56 0.35 12.74
CA LEU A 350 3.16 1.70 12.32
C LEU A 350 2.08 1.70 11.24
N PHE A 351 1.85 0.55 10.61
CA PHE A 351 0.83 0.38 9.57
C PHE A 351 0.97 1.37 8.41
N SER A 352 2.20 1.78 8.11
CA SER A 352 2.52 2.86 7.19
C SER A 352 3.96 2.82 6.72
N GLN A 353 4.17 2.75 5.40
CA GLN A 353 5.50 2.82 4.82
C GLN A 353 6.17 4.18 5.11
N ALA A 354 5.42 5.27 4.92
CA ALA A 354 5.93 6.61 5.11
C ALA A 354 6.29 6.89 6.58
N ALA A 355 5.43 6.50 7.53
CA ALA A 355 5.75 6.67 8.96
C ALA A 355 6.95 5.81 9.37
N THR A 356 7.09 4.60 8.80
CA THR A 356 8.26 3.74 9.03
C THR A 356 9.54 4.40 8.54
N VAL A 357 9.52 4.95 7.32
CA VAL A 357 10.64 5.71 6.76
C VAL A 357 11.00 6.87 7.68
N THR A 358 10.04 7.73 8.02
CA THR A 358 10.27 8.91 8.87
C THR A 358 10.81 8.54 10.25
N THR A 359 10.42 7.40 10.80
CA THR A 359 10.81 6.97 12.15
C THR A 359 12.19 6.31 12.17
N LEU A 360 12.44 5.33 11.29
CA LEU A 360 13.64 4.49 11.38
C LEU A 360 14.78 4.92 10.46
N TYR A 361 14.53 5.50 9.29
CA TYR A 361 15.64 5.85 8.39
C TYR A 361 16.64 6.84 9.00
N PRO A 362 16.22 7.86 9.78
CA PRO A 362 17.18 8.71 10.50
C PRO A 362 18.13 7.92 11.40
N VAL A 363 17.65 6.83 12.02
CA VAL A 363 18.47 5.94 12.85
C VAL A 363 19.43 5.13 12.01
N GLY A 364 18.98 4.57 10.89
CA GLY A 364 19.87 3.88 9.95
C GLY A 364 21.00 4.79 9.45
N VAL A 365 20.69 6.05 9.15
CA VAL A 365 21.67 7.07 8.76
C VAL A 365 22.63 7.39 9.92
N ALA A 366 22.10 7.59 11.13
CA ALA A 366 22.91 7.89 12.32
C ALA A 366 23.86 6.76 12.71
N LEU A 367 23.45 5.50 12.47
CA LEU A 367 24.26 4.30 12.67
C LEU A 367 25.25 4.03 11.53
N GLY A 368 25.32 4.91 10.53
CA GLY A 368 26.30 4.83 9.44
C GLY A 368 25.96 3.83 8.34
N ILE A 369 24.71 3.38 8.23
CA ILE A 369 24.29 2.54 7.10
C ILE A 369 24.40 3.34 5.81
N ASN A 370 25.00 2.74 4.78
CA ASN A 370 25.13 3.36 3.46
C ASN A 370 23.73 3.78 2.94
N PRO A 371 23.54 5.05 2.50
CA PRO A 371 22.26 5.54 1.98
C PRO A 371 21.68 4.69 0.85
N MET A 372 22.51 4.16 -0.04
CA MET A 372 22.05 3.30 -1.13
C MET A 372 21.58 1.93 -0.63
N PHE A 373 22.18 1.39 0.43
CA PHE A 373 21.64 0.19 1.08
C PHE A 373 20.31 0.46 1.76
N LEU A 374 20.10 1.65 2.34
CA LEU A 374 18.79 2.05 2.85
C LEU A 374 17.73 2.15 1.73
N VAL A 375 18.12 2.59 0.51
CA VAL A 375 17.25 2.51 -0.67
C VAL A 375 16.91 1.06 -1.01
N ALA A 376 17.89 0.16 -1.02
CA ALA A 376 17.66 -1.27 -1.28
C ALA A 376 16.74 -1.94 -0.26
N MET A 377 16.75 -1.46 0.99
CA MET A 377 15.89 -1.96 2.07
C MET A 377 14.48 -1.36 2.07
N PHE A 378 14.19 -0.36 1.22
CA PHE A 378 12.90 0.33 1.21
C PHE A 378 11.67 -0.59 1.06
N PRO A 379 11.70 -1.67 0.24
CA PRO A 379 10.61 -2.63 0.19
C PRO A 379 10.29 -3.33 1.53
N ALA A 380 11.20 -3.33 2.50
CA ALA A 380 10.94 -3.84 3.84
C ALA A 380 9.88 -3.03 4.59
N CYS A 381 9.66 -1.77 4.23
CA CYS A 381 8.61 -0.94 4.81
C CYS A 381 7.19 -1.41 4.42
N ASN A 382 7.06 -2.38 3.52
CA ASN A 382 5.80 -2.94 3.06
C ASN A 382 5.36 -4.16 3.90
N GLY A 383 5.62 -4.19 5.21
CA GLY A 383 5.32 -5.35 6.07
C GLY A 383 3.90 -5.37 6.67
N TYR A 384 3.08 -4.34 6.46
CA TYR A 384 1.73 -4.26 7.04
C TYR A 384 0.75 -5.31 6.50
N PHE A 385 1.16 -6.16 5.54
CA PHE A 385 0.41 -7.36 5.19
C PHE A 385 0.52 -8.47 6.25
N PHE A 386 1.46 -8.37 7.20
CA PHE A 386 1.71 -9.46 8.14
C PHE A 386 0.51 -9.77 9.03
N LEU A 387 -0.36 -8.80 9.26
CA LEU A 387 -1.67 -8.99 9.85
C LEU A 387 -2.70 -8.69 8.76
N PRO A 388 -3.71 -9.56 8.53
CA PRO A 388 -4.68 -9.43 7.44
C PRO A 388 -5.77 -8.42 7.78
N ASN A 389 -5.38 -7.20 8.15
CA ASN A 389 -6.25 -6.14 8.62
C ASN A 389 -6.10 -4.86 7.80
N TYR A 390 -5.22 -4.83 6.80
CA TYR A 390 -5.11 -3.66 5.94
C TYR A 390 -6.36 -3.58 5.05
N PRO A 391 -6.95 -2.38 4.83
CA PRO A 391 -8.21 -2.26 4.09
C PRO A 391 -8.21 -2.91 2.69
N THR A 392 -7.07 -3.00 2.01
CA THR A 392 -6.93 -3.67 0.71
C THR A 392 -6.99 -5.19 0.83
N GLU A 393 -6.47 -5.75 1.91
CA GLU A 393 -6.54 -7.19 2.19
C GLU A 393 -7.96 -7.61 2.55
N VAL A 394 -8.62 -6.83 3.41
CA VAL A 394 -10.02 -7.07 3.79
C VAL A 394 -10.92 -7.05 2.55
N ALA A 395 -10.76 -6.06 1.67
CA ALA A 395 -11.53 -6.02 0.44
C ALA A 395 -11.24 -7.22 -0.48
N ALA A 396 -10.00 -7.69 -0.57
CA ALA A 396 -9.69 -8.88 -1.37
C ALA A 396 -10.32 -10.16 -0.80
N LEU A 397 -10.43 -10.27 0.53
CA LEU A 397 -11.19 -11.34 1.18
C LEU A 397 -12.68 -11.26 0.82
N ASP A 398 -13.25 -10.06 0.84
CA ASP A 398 -14.68 -9.84 0.57
C ASP A 398 -15.06 -10.04 -0.90
N PHE A 399 -14.19 -9.63 -1.84
CA PHE A 399 -14.42 -9.79 -3.28
C PHE A 399 -14.19 -11.23 -3.78
N ASP A 400 -13.52 -12.08 -3.00
CA ASP A 400 -13.41 -13.49 -3.33
C ASP A 400 -14.64 -14.28 -2.88
N ARG A 401 -15.64 -14.34 -3.77
CA ARG A 401 -16.87 -15.12 -3.57
C ARG A 401 -16.63 -16.63 -3.47
N THR A 402 -15.47 -17.15 -3.89
CA THR A 402 -15.15 -18.58 -3.78
C THR A 402 -14.71 -18.99 -2.37
N GLY A 403 -14.28 -18.03 -1.55
CA GLY A 403 -13.76 -18.30 -0.20
C GLY A 403 -12.34 -18.89 -0.18
N THR A 404 -11.64 -18.88 -1.32
CA THR A 404 -10.27 -19.39 -1.40
C THR A 404 -9.26 -18.43 -0.77
N THR A 405 -9.46 -17.13 -0.93
CA THR A 405 -8.77 -16.03 -0.26
C THR A 405 -9.35 -15.92 1.15
N ARG A 406 -8.56 -16.20 2.18
CA ARG A 406 -9.08 -16.29 3.54
C ARG A 406 -8.04 -16.03 4.61
N VAL A 407 -8.56 -15.72 5.80
CA VAL A 407 -7.84 -15.93 7.06
C VAL A 407 -8.15 -17.34 7.54
N GLY A 408 -7.10 -18.13 7.76
CA GLY A 408 -7.16 -19.50 8.26
C GLY A 408 -7.37 -19.55 9.77
N LYS A 409 -6.94 -20.65 10.40
CA LYS A 409 -7.16 -20.91 11.83
C LYS A 409 -6.51 -19.85 12.75
N TYR A 410 -5.37 -19.31 12.33
CA TYR A 410 -4.62 -18.31 13.09
C TYR A 410 -4.61 -16.99 12.31
N VAL A 411 -4.58 -15.86 13.02
CA VAL A 411 -4.61 -14.52 12.39
C VAL A 411 -3.46 -14.35 11.39
N ILE A 412 -2.27 -14.85 11.71
CA ILE A 412 -1.09 -14.82 10.83
C ILE A 412 -1.11 -15.90 9.73
N ASN A 413 -2.09 -16.80 9.71
CA ASN A 413 -2.22 -17.81 8.67
C ASN A 413 -3.27 -17.32 7.68
N HIS A 414 -2.85 -16.58 6.66
CA HIS A 414 -3.75 -16.02 5.66
C HIS A 414 -3.07 -15.93 4.28
N SER A 415 -3.89 -15.76 3.24
CA SER A 415 -3.48 -15.83 1.84
C SER A 415 -2.38 -14.84 1.44
N PHE A 416 -2.26 -13.69 2.12
CA PHE A 416 -1.29 -12.63 1.80
C PHE A 416 0.13 -12.88 2.34
N GLN A 417 0.34 -13.83 3.26
CA GLN A 417 1.65 -14.10 3.87
C GLN A 417 2.71 -14.53 2.86
N LEU A 418 2.43 -15.60 2.11
CA LEU A 418 3.37 -16.15 1.14
C LEU A 418 3.74 -15.14 0.05
N PRO A 419 2.78 -14.51 -0.67
CA PRO A 419 3.16 -13.52 -1.69
C PRO A 419 3.82 -12.29 -1.05
N GLY A 420 3.41 -11.87 0.14
CA GLY A 420 4.04 -10.79 0.89
C GLY A 420 5.52 -11.04 1.16
N PHE A 421 5.86 -12.16 1.83
CA PHE A 421 7.26 -12.48 2.11
C PHE A 421 8.09 -12.68 0.85
N VAL A 422 7.56 -13.41 -0.15
CA VAL A 422 8.28 -13.65 -1.41
C VAL A 422 8.58 -12.33 -2.11
N THR A 423 7.60 -11.44 -2.26
CA THR A 423 7.82 -10.14 -2.91
C THR A 423 8.75 -9.24 -2.12
N THR A 424 8.61 -9.16 -0.79
CA THR A 424 9.51 -8.36 0.06
C THR A 424 10.95 -8.85 -0.07
N ILE A 425 11.21 -10.15 0.15
CA ILE A 425 12.56 -10.72 0.09
C ILE A 425 13.16 -10.59 -1.31
N ALA A 426 12.40 -10.94 -2.36
CA ALA A 426 12.88 -10.84 -3.74
C ALA A 426 13.16 -9.39 -4.13
N SER A 427 12.29 -8.45 -3.75
CA SER A 427 12.46 -7.03 -4.07
C SER A 427 13.69 -6.46 -3.38
N ILE A 428 13.92 -6.76 -2.11
CA ILE A 428 15.12 -6.33 -1.38
C ILE A 428 16.38 -6.95 -2.01
N GLY A 429 16.36 -8.25 -2.35
CA GLY A 429 17.49 -8.93 -2.97
C GLY A 429 17.85 -8.32 -4.34
N VAL A 430 16.86 -8.10 -5.20
CA VAL A 430 17.06 -7.47 -6.50
C VAL A 430 17.52 -6.02 -6.34
N ALA A 431 16.91 -5.26 -5.43
CA ALA A 431 17.32 -3.88 -5.15
C ALA A 431 18.76 -3.81 -4.64
N ALA A 432 19.18 -4.74 -3.77
CA ALA A 432 20.54 -4.84 -3.27
C ALA A 432 21.53 -5.13 -4.40
N ILE A 433 21.16 -5.94 -5.40
CA ILE A 433 21.97 -6.19 -6.59
C ILE A 433 22.07 -4.92 -7.45
N ILE A 434 20.94 -4.26 -7.76
CA ILE A 434 20.92 -3.03 -8.59
C ILE A 434 21.83 -1.96 -7.98
N VAL A 435 21.76 -1.79 -6.66
CA VAL A 435 22.56 -0.81 -5.93
C VAL A 435 24.06 -1.07 -6.04
N GLN A 436 24.54 -2.30 -6.28
CA GLN A 436 25.98 -2.54 -6.50
C GLN A 436 26.49 -1.93 -7.82
N PHE A 437 25.60 -1.57 -8.74
CA PHE A 437 25.94 -1.01 -10.06
C PHE A 437 25.70 0.50 -10.17
N LEU A 438 25.28 1.15 -9.07
CA LEU A 438 25.03 2.60 -8.96
C LEU A 438 26.07 3.20 -8.02
#